data_AF-A0A2M9C4H9-F1
#
_entry.id   AF-A0A2M9C4H9-F1
#
_cell.length_a   1.000
_cell.length_b   1.000
_cell.length_c   1.000
_cell.angle_alpha   90.00
_cell.angle_beta   90.00
_cell.angle_gamma   90.00
#
_symmetry.space_group_name_H-M   'P 1'
#
loop_
_entity.id
_entity.type
_entity.pdbx_description
1 polymer ?
#
loop_
_entity_poly.entity_id
_entity_poly.type
_entity_poly.pdbx_seq_one_letter_code
_entity_poly.pdbx_strand_id
1 'polypeptide(L)'
;MVSPMAGRESTHSPHRCCRMAAVLVAVAVDGMLAGCSGPSLIAALDEPQAREDTIRPMRHTRMVDPASTRFLGQSGGAFFYVATRVLGGVESICLVRRVPSDPLSWSSSCGGVREQPLILEHDGDRYALVADRYPADQLTEAGWQEVADNLWALVEEGR
;
A
#
# COMPACT_ATOMS: atom_id res chain seq x y z
N MET A 1 -18.15 -46.22 -0.09
CA MET A 1 -19.04 -45.75 -1.18
C MET A 1 -18.13 -45.30 -2.30
N VAL A 2 -18.15 -46.05 -3.41
CA VAL A 2 -17.20 -45.95 -4.52
C VAL A 2 -17.92 -45.29 -5.69
N SER A 3 -17.43 -44.14 -6.15
CA SER A 3 -17.96 -43.47 -7.34
C SER A 3 -17.15 -43.88 -8.58
N PRO A 4 -17.80 -44.20 -9.71
CA PRO A 4 -17.12 -44.64 -10.92
C PRO A 4 -16.58 -43.45 -11.74
N MET A 5 -15.43 -43.68 -12.35
CA MET A 5 -14.87 -42.84 -13.41
C MET A 5 -15.61 -43.09 -14.73
N ALA A 6 -16.05 -42.01 -15.37
CA ALA A 6 -16.52 -42.02 -16.75
C ALA A 6 -15.72 -40.98 -17.53
N GLY A 7 -14.88 -41.47 -18.45
CA GLY A 7 -14.16 -40.64 -19.40
C GLY A 7 -15.05 -40.20 -20.56
N ARG A 8 -14.58 -39.19 -21.29
CA ARG A 8 -14.84 -39.06 -22.72
C ARG A 8 -13.80 -38.18 -23.39
N GLU A 9 -13.06 -38.79 -24.30
CA GLU A 9 -12.29 -38.15 -25.36
C GLU A 9 -13.23 -37.47 -26.36
N SER A 10 -12.84 -36.30 -26.87
CA SER A 10 -13.35 -35.75 -28.13
C SER A 10 -12.25 -35.02 -28.89
N THR A 11 -11.74 -35.74 -29.88
CA THR A 11 -11.18 -35.36 -31.18
C THR A 11 -11.24 -33.89 -31.65
N HIS A 12 -10.05 -33.38 -31.96
CA HIS A 12 -9.61 -32.67 -33.18
C HIS A 12 -10.67 -32.13 -34.16
N SER A 13 -10.55 -30.84 -34.53
CA SER A 13 -11.01 -30.32 -35.82
C SER A 13 -10.05 -29.26 -36.37
N PRO A 14 -9.44 -29.46 -37.55
CA PRO A 14 -8.68 -28.43 -38.28
C PRO A 14 -9.53 -27.86 -39.43
N HIS A 15 -9.81 -26.56 -39.40
CA HIS A 15 -10.28 -25.85 -40.59
C HIS A 15 -9.36 -24.65 -40.87
N ARG A 16 -8.46 -24.86 -41.84
CA ARG A 16 -7.94 -23.80 -42.72
C ARG A 16 -9.01 -23.54 -43.77
N CYS A 17 -9.37 -22.28 -44.00
CA CYS A 17 -9.67 -21.67 -45.31
C CYS A 17 -10.50 -20.41 -45.12
N CYS A 18 -9.87 -19.24 -45.22
CA CYS A 18 -10.30 -18.13 -46.10
C CYS A 18 -9.39 -16.91 -45.87
N ARG A 19 -8.51 -16.66 -46.84
CA ARG A 19 -7.95 -15.32 -47.09
C ARG A 19 -9.06 -14.46 -47.70
N MET A 20 -9.38 -13.32 -47.12
CA MET A 20 -9.69 -12.08 -47.87
C MET A 20 -9.43 -10.87 -46.96
N ALA A 21 -8.70 -9.91 -47.51
CA ALA A 21 -8.31 -8.66 -46.89
C ALA A 21 -9.45 -7.63 -46.87
N ALA A 22 -9.52 -6.80 -45.83
CA ALA A 22 -10.09 -5.46 -45.90
C ALA A 22 -9.60 -4.63 -44.69
N VAL A 23 -8.76 -3.64 -45.00
CA VAL A 23 -8.32 -2.58 -44.10
C VAL A 23 -9.48 -1.62 -43.86
N LEU A 24 -9.81 -1.33 -42.59
CA LEU A 24 -10.52 -0.10 -42.23
C LEU A 24 -10.02 0.43 -40.87
N VAL A 25 -9.45 1.62 -40.99
CA VAL A 25 -8.87 2.51 -39.98
C VAL A 25 -9.82 2.74 -38.81
N ALA A 26 -9.42 2.36 -37.60
CA ALA A 26 -10.00 2.88 -36.37
C ALA A 26 -9.00 3.85 -35.75
N VAL A 27 -9.45 5.10 -35.66
CA VAL A 27 -8.72 6.28 -35.21
C VAL A 27 -8.00 6.02 -33.89
N ALA A 28 -6.68 6.12 -33.92
CA ALA A 28 -5.84 6.23 -32.73
C ALA A 28 -6.20 7.55 -32.02
N VAL A 29 -7.09 7.48 -31.05
CA VAL A 29 -7.17 8.50 -30.01
C VAL A 29 -6.19 8.06 -28.93
N ASP A 30 -4.89 8.22 -29.22
CA ASP A 30 -3.84 8.23 -28.21
C ASP A 30 -4.02 9.51 -27.39
N GLY A 31 -5.03 9.46 -26.52
CA GLY A 31 -5.33 10.50 -25.55
C GLY A 31 -4.13 10.61 -24.62
N MET A 32 -3.32 11.64 -24.85
CA MET A 32 -2.32 12.13 -23.92
C MET A 32 -2.99 12.57 -22.62
N LEU A 33 -3.33 11.61 -21.77
CA LEU A 33 -3.43 11.78 -20.33
C LEU A 33 -2.07 11.41 -19.74
N ALA A 34 -1.00 12.04 -20.23
CA ALA A 34 0.19 12.23 -19.41
C ALA A 34 -0.19 13.29 -18.37
N GLY A 35 -1.08 12.93 -17.44
CA GLY A 35 -1.21 13.64 -16.20
C GLY A 35 0.15 13.55 -15.55
N CYS A 36 0.90 14.66 -15.56
CA CYS A 36 2.03 14.87 -14.68
C CYS A 36 1.49 14.94 -13.24
N SER A 37 0.99 13.82 -12.73
CA SER A 37 1.06 13.55 -11.30
C SER A 37 2.55 13.61 -11.00
N GLY A 38 3.00 14.65 -10.30
CA GLY A 38 4.36 14.68 -9.78
C GLY A 38 4.65 13.37 -9.06
N PRO A 39 5.93 12.96 -8.96
CA PRO A 39 6.26 11.71 -8.26
C PRO A 39 5.57 11.73 -6.90
N SER A 40 4.77 10.70 -6.62
CA SER A 40 4.17 10.56 -5.31
C SER A 40 5.26 10.61 -4.26
N LEU A 41 4.95 11.23 -3.13
CA LEU A 41 5.87 11.29 -2.00
C LEU A 41 6.10 9.90 -1.40
N ILE A 42 5.16 8.97 -1.60
CA ILE A 42 5.21 7.58 -1.13
C ILE A 42 4.56 6.70 -2.21
N ALA A 43 5.36 5.93 -2.94
CA ALA A 43 4.92 5.11 -4.07
C ALA A 43 3.79 4.13 -3.69
N ALA A 44 3.80 3.59 -2.46
CA ALA A 44 2.76 2.68 -1.99
C ALA A 44 1.35 3.27 -2.14
N LEU A 45 1.17 4.59 -1.95
CA LEU A 45 -0.13 5.26 -2.07
C LEU A 45 -0.70 5.28 -3.50
N ASP A 46 0.14 5.09 -4.52
CA ASP A 46 -0.27 5.04 -5.92
C ASP A 46 -0.71 3.63 -6.36
N GLU A 47 -0.38 2.60 -5.58
CA GLU A 47 -0.73 1.23 -5.91
C GLU A 47 -2.24 1.00 -5.78
N PRO A 48 -2.84 0.05 -6.51
CA PRO A 48 -4.22 -0.37 -6.25
C PRO A 48 -4.35 -0.97 -4.84
N GLN A 49 -5.48 -0.72 -4.16
CA GLN A 49 -5.74 -1.29 -2.84
C GLN A 49 -5.83 -2.82 -2.90
N ALA A 50 -5.03 -3.51 -2.09
CA ALA A 50 -5.05 -4.94 -1.88
C ALA A 50 -6.03 -5.35 -0.75
N ARG A 51 -6.29 -6.64 -0.62
CA ARG A 51 -7.21 -7.16 0.41
C ARG A 51 -6.70 -6.91 1.83
N GLU A 52 -5.39 -6.97 2.04
CA GLU A 52 -4.74 -6.78 3.34
C GLU A 52 -4.74 -5.33 3.83
N ASP A 53 -4.91 -4.38 2.91
CA ASP A 53 -5.00 -2.94 3.19
C ASP A 53 -6.29 -2.53 3.88
N THR A 54 -7.25 -3.44 3.99
CA THR A 54 -8.56 -3.13 4.55
C THR A 54 -8.45 -2.90 6.05
N ILE A 55 -8.55 -1.62 6.45
CA ILE A 55 -8.68 -1.23 7.85
C ILE A 55 -10.15 -0.97 8.20
N ARG A 56 -10.53 -1.26 9.45
CA ARG A 56 -11.86 -0.90 9.95
C ARG A 56 -11.81 0.52 10.51
N PRO A 57 -12.75 1.41 10.14
CA PRO A 57 -12.85 2.71 10.77
C PRO A 57 -13.08 2.56 12.28
N MET A 58 -12.20 3.14 13.08
CA MET A 58 -12.29 3.18 14.54
C MET A 58 -12.10 4.61 15.03
N ARG A 59 -12.33 4.89 16.31
CA ARG A 59 -12.22 6.26 16.86
C ARG A 59 -10.89 6.92 16.53
N HIS A 60 -9.79 6.16 16.55
CA HIS A 60 -8.43 6.63 16.26
C HIS A 60 -8.12 6.76 14.77
N THR A 61 -8.84 6.06 13.89
CA THR A 61 -8.66 6.11 12.42
C THR A 61 -9.83 6.81 11.72
N ARG A 62 -10.78 7.42 12.46
CA ARG A 62 -12.04 7.96 11.92
C ARG A 62 -11.85 9.01 10.82
N MET A 63 -10.70 9.70 10.83
CA MET A 63 -10.38 10.76 9.88
C MET A 63 -9.50 10.28 8.72
N VAL A 64 -9.05 9.02 8.75
CA VAL A 64 -8.27 8.42 7.66
C VAL A 64 -9.24 7.98 6.58
N ASP A 65 -8.89 8.17 5.31
CA ASP A 65 -9.62 7.60 4.19
C ASP A 65 -9.31 6.10 4.09
N PRO A 66 -10.28 5.20 4.34
CA PRO A 66 -10.04 3.77 4.28
C PRO A 66 -9.67 3.28 2.88
N ALA A 67 -10.05 3.99 1.81
CA ALA A 67 -9.77 3.57 0.42
C ALA A 67 -8.32 3.86 0.00
N SER A 68 -7.66 4.82 0.66
CA SER A 68 -6.25 5.16 0.40
C SER A 68 -5.27 4.35 1.25
N THR A 69 -5.77 3.44 2.09
CA THR A 69 -4.91 2.65 2.97
C THR A 69 -4.08 1.64 2.17
N ARG A 70 -2.79 1.51 2.50
CA ARG A 70 -1.83 0.58 1.89
C ARG A 70 -0.96 -0.02 2.97
N PHE A 71 -0.85 -1.34 2.98
CA PHE A 71 -0.01 -2.07 3.92
C PHE A 71 1.46 -1.80 3.63
N LEU A 72 2.23 -1.45 4.67
CA LEU A 72 3.67 -1.21 4.56
C LEU A 72 4.47 -2.42 5.02
N GLY A 73 4.06 -3.03 6.12
CA GLY A 73 4.82 -4.10 6.74
C GLY A 73 4.41 -4.42 8.16
N GLN A 74 5.16 -5.34 8.76
CA GLN A 74 4.92 -5.82 10.12
C GLN A 74 6.19 -5.68 10.96
N SER A 75 6.05 -5.19 12.19
CA SER A 75 7.14 -5.13 13.18
C SER A 75 6.58 -5.19 14.59
N GLY A 76 7.28 -5.88 15.52
CA GLY A 76 6.84 -5.98 16.92
C GLY A 76 5.43 -6.57 17.10
N GLY A 77 4.98 -7.45 16.20
CA GLY A 77 3.61 -8.00 16.22
C GLY A 77 2.51 -7.03 15.76
N ALA A 78 2.85 -5.80 15.40
CA ALA A 78 1.93 -4.81 14.86
C ALA A 78 2.00 -4.73 13.33
N PHE A 79 0.87 -4.40 12.71
CA PHE A 79 0.71 -4.16 11.28
C PHE A 79 0.70 -2.65 11.03
N PHE A 80 1.45 -2.22 10.03
CA PHE A 80 1.60 -0.82 9.67
C PHE A 80 1.02 -0.54 8.29
N TYR A 81 0.36 0.60 8.19
CA TYR A 81 -0.28 1.05 6.97
C TYR A 81 0.04 2.53 6.75
N VAL A 82 0.16 2.92 5.49
CA VAL A 82 0.09 4.33 5.07
C VAL A 82 -1.31 4.61 4.54
N ALA A 83 -1.81 5.81 4.76
CA ALA A 83 -3.08 6.27 4.20
C ALA A 83 -3.09 7.79 4.04
N THR A 84 -4.10 8.32 3.38
CA THR A 84 -4.36 9.76 3.32
C THR A 84 -5.51 10.16 4.26
N ARG A 85 -5.54 11.44 4.63
CA ARG A 85 -6.71 12.09 5.22
C ARG A 85 -6.91 13.46 4.59
N VAL A 86 -8.16 13.92 4.53
CA VAL A 86 -8.48 15.29 4.15
C VAL A 86 -9.24 15.96 5.30
N LEU A 87 -8.67 17.02 5.88
CA LEU A 87 -9.31 17.80 6.93
C LEU A 87 -9.27 19.28 6.56
N GLY A 88 -10.44 19.92 6.44
CA GLY A 88 -10.53 21.33 6.06
C GLY A 88 -9.96 21.65 4.68
N GLY A 89 -9.99 20.68 3.74
CA GLY A 89 -9.41 20.81 2.40
C GLY A 89 -7.89 20.59 2.33
N VAL A 90 -7.25 20.26 3.45
CA VAL A 90 -5.81 19.94 3.51
C VAL A 90 -5.63 18.42 3.55
N GLU A 91 -4.88 17.90 2.59
CA GLU A 91 -4.46 16.50 2.57
C GLU A 91 -3.28 16.28 3.52
N SER A 92 -3.28 15.18 4.27
CA SER A 92 -2.13 14.71 5.04
C SER A 92 -1.91 13.23 4.82
N ILE A 93 -0.68 12.78 4.98
CA ILE A 93 -0.31 11.37 5.00
C ILE A 93 -0.39 10.88 6.45
N CYS A 94 -0.88 9.68 6.65
CA CYS A 94 -1.05 9.04 7.95
C CYS A 94 -0.24 7.74 8.00
N LEU A 95 0.53 7.56 9.08
CA LEU A 95 1.04 6.27 9.50
C LEU A 95 0.04 5.67 10.49
N VAL A 96 -0.47 4.48 10.21
CA VAL A 96 -1.46 3.77 11.02
C VAL A 96 -0.85 2.47 11.54
N ARG A 97 -1.01 2.21 12.84
CA ARG A 97 -0.57 0.98 13.51
C ARG A 97 -1.79 0.21 14.02
N ARG A 98 -1.77 -1.12 13.86
CA ARG A 98 -2.77 -2.06 14.40
C ARG A 98 -2.10 -3.25 15.06
N VAL A 99 -2.49 -3.57 16.29
CA VAL A 99 -2.09 -4.84 16.93
C VAL A 99 -3.23 -5.87 16.78
N PRO A 100 -3.03 -7.03 16.15
CA PRO A 100 -4.11 -8.00 15.94
C PRO A 100 -4.65 -8.61 17.22
N SER A 101 -3.81 -8.77 18.26
CA SER A 101 -4.20 -9.34 19.54
C SER A 101 -5.08 -8.41 20.38
N ASP A 102 -5.13 -7.12 20.05
CA ASP A 102 -6.01 -6.14 20.68
C ASP A 102 -6.76 -5.32 19.61
N PRO A 103 -8.03 -5.64 19.32
CA PRO A 103 -8.79 -4.96 18.29
C PRO A 103 -9.03 -3.47 18.59
N LEU A 104 -8.79 -3.00 19.82
CA LEU A 104 -8.89 -1.59 20.20
C LEU A 104 -7.55 -0.85 20.08
N SER A 105 -6.42 -1.56 19.95
CA SER A 105 -5.08 -1.00 19.80
C SER A 105 -4.83 -0.54 18.36
N TRP A 106 -5.48 0.57 18.03
CA TRP A 106 -5.24 1.34 16.82
C TRP A 106 -4.64 2.69 17.20
N SER A 107 -3.56 3.06 16.52
CA SER A 107 -2.98 4.39 16.63
C SER A 107 -2.68 4.93 15.24
N SER A 108 -2.71 6.25 15.11
CA SER A 108 -2.32 6.91 13.87
C SER A 108 -1.66 8.25 14.15
N SER A 109 -0.63 8.57 13.39
CA SER A 109 0.00 9.88 13.33
C SER A 109 -0.17 10.38 11.90
N CYS A 110 -0.50 11.66 11.72
CA CYS A 110 -0.77 12.21 10.39
C CYS A 110 -0.15 13.59 10.25
N GLY A 111 0.52 13.82 9.12
CA GLY A 111 1.22 15.07 8.83
C GLY A 111 1.76 15.10 7.40
N GLY A 112 2.69 16.02 7.14
CA GLY A 112 3.46 16.04 5.90
C GLY A 112 4.64 15.08 6.01
N VAL A 113 4.83 14.24 5.00
CA VAL A 113 6.01 13.37 4.86
C VAL A 113 6.83 13.91 3.69
N ARG A 114 7.75 14.83 4.00
CA ARG A 114 8.63 15.47 3.01
C ARG A 114 10.06 15.43 3.53
N GLU A 115 10.52 16.52 4.12
CA GLU A 115 11.89 16.68 4.63
C GLU A 115 12.10 16.03 6.01
N GLN A 116 11.02 15.80 6.75
CA GLN A 116 11.06 15.19 8.07
C GLN A 116 10.24 13.90 8.09
N PRO A 117 10.69 12.87 8.82
CA PRO A 117 9.92 11.66 9.03
C PRO A 117 8.65 11.96 9.83
N LEU A 118 7.55 11.30 9.49
CA LEU A 118 6.34 11.30 10.31
C LEU A 118 6.50 10.23 11.40
N ILE A 119 6.60 10.68 12.65
CA ILE A 119 6.79 9.79 13.80
C ILE A 119 5.44 9.36 14.36
N LEU A 120 5.31 8.06 14.61
CA LEU A 120 4.26 7.44 15.42
C LEU A 120 4.91 6.82 16.65
N GLU A 121 4.50 7.28 17.84
CA GLU A 121 4.92 6.73 19.12
C GLU A 121 3.72 6.09 19.81
N HIS A 122 3.90 4.87 20.32
CA HIS A 122 2.85 4.14 21.04
C HIS A 122 3.48 3.17 22.04
N ASP A 123 3.12 3.29 23.31
CA ASP A 123 3.63 2.44 24.40
C ASP A 123 5.16 2.32 24.47
N GLY A 124 5.87 3.39 24.07
CA GLY A 124 7.33 3.43 24.04
C GLY A 124 7.94 2.95 22.72
N ASP A 125 7.19 2.22 21.89
CA ASP A 125 7.62 1.89 20.53
C ASP A 125 7.57 3.14 19.65
N ARG A 126 8.61 3.35 18.84
CA ARG A 126 8.70 4.49 17.91
C ARG A 126 8.89 3.99 16.48
N TYR A 127 8.01 4.46 15.60
CA TYR A 127 8.02 4.17 14.18
C TYR A 127 8.07 5.46 13.37
N ALA A 128 8.75 5.43 12.23
CA ALA A 128 8.88 6.56 11.35
C ALA A 128 8.42 6.17 9.95
N LEU A 129 7.61 7.04 9.33
CA LEU A 129 7.26 6.99 7.92
C LEU A 129 8.05 8.08 7.18
N VAL A 130 8.77 7.70 6.14
CA VAL A 130 9.59 8.62 5.32
C VAL A 130 9.12 8.66 3.88
N ALA A 131 9.48 9.72 3.15
CA ALA A 131 9.18 9.83 1.73
C ALA A 131 10.08 8.89 0.91
N ASP A 132 9.70 8.64 -0.34
CA ASP A 132 10.53 7.89 -1.27
C ASP A 132 11.89 8.58 -1.47
N ARG A 133 12.96 7.77 -1.49
CA ARG A 133 14.34 8.25 -1.62
C ARG A 133 14.76 9.21 -0.50
N TYR A 134 14.14 9.11 0.67
CA TYR A 134 14.56 9.85 1.86
C TYR A 134 16.01 9.48 2.24
N PRO A 135 16.89 10.46 2.55
CA PRO A 135 18.25 10.18 2.98
C PRO A 135 18.26 9.62 4.41
N ALA A 136 18.26 8.29 4.52
CA ALA A 136 18.09 7.58 5.79
C ALA A 136 19.35 7.47 6.66
N ASP A 137 20.45 8.13 6.28
CA ASP A 137 21.72 8.11 7.03
C ASP A 137 21.50 8.58 8.48
N GLN A 138 20.77 9.69 8.67
CA GLN A 138 20.48 10.24 10.00
C GLN A 138 19.59 9.32 10.84
N LEU A 139 18.70 8.56 10.22
CA LEU A 139 17.87 7.58 10.93
C LEU A 139 18.75 6.41 11.39
N THR A 140 19.59 5.90 10.51
CA THR A 140 20.51 4.80 10.82
C THR A 140 21.48 5.18 11.94
N GLU A 141 22.09 6.37 11.87
CA GLU A 141 22.96 6.91 12.93
C GLU A 141 22.24 7.09 14.27
N ALA A 142 20.94 7.36 14.24
CA ALA A 142 20.10 7.48 15.42
C ALA A 142 19.54 6.13 15.94
N GLY A 143 19.97 5.00 15.38
CA GLY A 143 19.58 3.66 15.84
C GLY A 143 18.25 3.16 15.27
N TRP A 144 17.72 3.80 14.22
CA TRP A 144 16.56 3.29 13.52
C TRP A 144 16.95 2.16 12.57
N GLN A 145 16.07 1.17 12.45
CA GLN A 145 16.18 0.07 11.52
C GLN A 145 15.03 0.12 10.52
N GLU A 146 15.35 -0.08 9.24
CA GLU A 146 14.36 -0.23 8.19
C GLU A 146 13.56 -1.53 8.39
N VAL A 147 12.24 -1.40 8.41
CA VAL A 147 11.29 -2.53 8.54
C VAL A 147 10.79 -2.96 7.16
N ALA A 148 10.46 -1.97 6.33
CA ALA A 148 9.98 -2.10 4.97
C ALA A 148 10.21 -0.77 4.24
N ASP A 149 9.92 -0.71 2.94
CA ASP A 149 9.98 0.53 2.17
C ASP A 149 9.19 1.64 2.90
N ASN A 150 9.84 2.79 3.08
CA ASN A 150 9.33 3.97 3.78
C ASN A 150 9.06 3.79 5.29
N LEU A 151 9.19 2.60 5.87
CA LEU A 151 8.86 2.30 7.27
C LEU A 151 10.09 1.93 8.09
N TRP A 152 10.30 2.67 9.18
CA TRP A 152 11.44 2.49 10.07
C TRP A 152 10.96 2.30 11.51
N ALA A 153 11.70 1.53 12.31
CA ALA A 153 11.47 1.34 13.73
C ALA A 153 12.73 1.71 14.52
N LEU A 154 12.57 2.42 15.64
CA LEU A 154 13.68 2.68 16.53
C LEU A 154 13.96 1.43 17.37
N VAL A 155 15.18 0.89 17.28
CA VAL A 155 15.59 -0.24 18.10
C VAL A 155 16.24 0.31 19.36
N GLU A 156 15.57 0.22 20.51
CA GLU A 156 16.23 0.49 21.78
C GLU A 156 17.21 -0.66 22.08
N GLU A 157 18.52 -0.40 22.04
CA GLU A 157 19.51 -1.37 22.50
C GLU A 157 19.35 -1.60 24.02
N GLY A 158 18.76 -2.74 24.40
CA GLY A 158 18.91 -3.31 25.74
C GLY A 158 17.76 -3.09 26.74
N ARG A 159 16.52 -3.42 26.37
CA ARG A 159 15.41 -3.56 27.33
C ARG A 159 15.03 -5.01 27.61
#